data_AF-A0A933SBU1-F1
#
_entry.id   AF-A0A933SBU1-F1
#
_cell.length_a   1.000
_cell.length_b   1.000
_cell.length_c   1.000
_cell.angle_alpha   90.00
_cell.angle_beta   90.00
_cell.angle_gamma   90.00
#
_symmetry.space_group_name_H-M   'P 1'
#
loop_
_entity.id
_entity.type
_entity.pdbx_description
1 polymer ?
#
loop_
_entity_poly.entity_id
_entity_poly.type
_entity_poly.pdbx_seq_one_letter_code
_entity_poly.pdbx_strand_id
1 'polypeptide(L)'
;MPITRRTFLARTALVAGAFAAWGLSGERLRWLVSGALAPAPVGPLRESAAEVLRLTVVALLDARVETGHYVARFRWRAEHVSGARALYERFERAMDRAARAAGETSFRAARPETRRRLLEAVRLEGGATRVRRTLLDRDALRFARWVTRDVFECFAATDAWVLAGYDAWPGMPRAIARVAKPAKPDGPGGAS
;
A
#
# COMPACT_ATOMS: atom_id res chain seq x y z
N MET A 1 3.21 0.71 23.34
CA MET A 1 2.31 1.87 23.57
C MET A 1 1.01 1.65 22.81
N PRO A 2 -0.16 1.63 23.47
CA PRO A 2 -1.44 1.51 22.79
C PRO A 2 -1.71 2.78 21.97
N ILE A 3 -2.10 2.62 20.70
CA ILE A 3 -2.48 3.73 19.83
C ILE A 3 -3.83 4.24 20.31
N THR A 4 -3.86 5.46 20.82
CA THR A 4 -5.09 6.12 21.30
C THR A 4 -6.02 6.46 20.13
N ARG A 5 -7.34 6.35 20.33
CA ARG A 5 -8.39 6.69 19.32
C ARG A 5 -8.17 8.07 18.65
N ARG A 6 -7.62 9.03 19.39
CA ARG A 6 -7.27 10.38 18.89
C ARG A 6 -6.11 10.38 17.89
N THR A 7 -5.06 9.60 18.14
CA THR A 7 -3.89 9.47 17.25
C THR A 7 -4.25 8.69 15.98
N PHE A 8 -5.18 7.74 16.11
CA PHE A 8 -5.77 7.04 14.98
C PHE A 8 -6.55 8.01 14.08
N LEU A 9 -7.55 8.71 14.63
CA LEU A 9 -8.38 9.66 13.89
C LEU A 9 -7.57 10.81 13.29
N ALA A 10 -6.56 11.32 13.99
CA ALA A 10 -5.67 12.36 13.44
C ALA A 10 -4.84 11.84 12.25
N ARG A 11 -4.35 10.59 12.31
CA ARG A 11 -3.59 9.97 11.21
C ARG A 11 -4.48 9.62 10.01
N THR A 12 -5.68 9.07 10.22
CA THR A 12 -6.63 8.80 9.13
C THR A 12 -7.22 10.08 8.53
N ALA A 13 -7.49 11.11 9.34
CA ALA A 13 -7.93 12.41 8.83
C ALA A 13 -6.85 13.12 8.03
N LEU A 14 -5.56 12.96 8.37
CA LEU A 14 -4.43 13.43 7.56
C LEU A 14 -4.35 12.69 6.22
N VAL A 15 -4.59 11.37 6.19
CA VAL A 15 -4.58 10.60 4.94
C VAL A 15 -5.81 10.95 4.09
N ALA A 16 -7.01 10.96 4.65
CA ALA A 16 -8.25 11.31 3.93
C ALA A 16 -8.27 12.78 3.47
N GLY A 17 -7.79 13.71 4.31
CA GLY A 17 -7.64 15.13 3.98
C GLY A 17 -6.56 15.39 2.93
N ALA A 18 -5.46 14.63 2.95
CA ALA A 18 -4.46 14.67 1.88
C ALA A 18 -5.03 14.13 0.56
N PHE A 19 -5.86 13.09 0.58
CA PHE A 19 -6.55 12.59 -0.63
C PHE A 19 -7.60 13.58 -1.17
N ALA A 20 -8.38 14.22 -0.30
CA ALA A 20 -9.35 15.24 -0.70
C ALA A 20 -8.67 16.52 -1.23
N ALA A 21 -7.57 16.96 -0.62
CA ALA A 21 -6.78 18.08 -1.12
C ALA A 21 -6.00 17.74 -2.41
N TRP A 22 -5.64 16.48 -2.62
CA TRP A 22 -4.98 15.99 -3.85
C TRP A 22 -5.98 15.84 -5.01
N GLY A 23 -7.25 15.53 -4.73
CA GLY A 23 -8.31 15.31 -5.72
C GLY A 23 -8.88 16.57 -6.39
N LEU A 24 -8.62 17.78 -5.90
CA LEU A 24 -9.35 18.99 -6.31
C LEU A 24 -8.66 19.89 -7.35
N SER A 25 -7.42 19.63 -7.76
CA SER A 25 -6.81 20.39 -8.88
C SER A 25 -7.19 19.77 -10.24
N GLY A 26 -8.26 20.28 -10.86
CA GLY A 26 -8.83 19.77 -12.11
C GLY A 26 -7.87 19.66 -13.30
N GLU A 27 -6.77 20.40 -13.33
CA GLU A 27 -5.72 20.29 -14.35
C GLU A 27 -4.82 19.06 -14.18
N ARG A 28 -4.60 18.59 -12.94
CA ARG A 28 -3.87 17.33 -12.69
C ARG A 28 -4.74 16.10 -12.98
N LEU A 29 -6.06 16.24 -12.89
CA LEU A 29 -7.01 15.19 -13.29
C LEU A 29 -6.98 14.91 -14.80
N ARG A 30 -6.80 15.92 -15.67
CA ARG A 30 -6.66 15.67 -17.11
C ARG A 30 -5.38 14.92 -17.47
N TRP A 31 -4.28 15.13 -16.72
CA TRP A 31 -3.06 14.31 -16.85
C TRP A 31 -3.23 12.89 -16.28
N LEU A 32 -4.06 12.73 -15.25
CA LEU A 32 -4.44 11.42 -14.69
C LEU A 32 -5.34 10.60 -15.63
N VAL A 33 -6.19 11.25 -16.43
CA VAL A 33 -7.10 10.60 -17.39
C VAL A 33 -6.42 10.30 -18.72
N SER A 34 -5.31 10.98 -19.06
CA SER A 34 -4.44 10.64 -20.21
C SER A 34 -3.36 9.59 -19.88
N GLY A 35 -3.24 9.22 -18.61
CA GLY A 35 -2.22 8.30 -18.08
C GLY A 35 -2.59 6.82 -18.20
N ALA A 36 -3.05 6.35 -19.35
CA ALA A 36 -3.04 4.90 -19.59
C ALA A 36 -1.59 4.42 -19.45
N LEU A 37 -1.36 3.33 -18.69
CA LEU A 37 -0.05 2.69 -18.71
C LEU A 37 0.27 2.37 -20.16
N ALA A 38 1.47 2.74 -20.60
CA ALA A 38 1.89 2.42 -21.95
C ALA A 38 1.68 0.90 -22.16
N PRO A 39 0.98 0.50 -23.24
CA PRO A 39 0.62 -0.89 -23.42
C PRO A 39 1.89 -1.73 -23.41
N ALA A 40 1.93 -2.73 -22.55
CA ALA A 40 3.04 -3.66 -22.43
C ALA A 40 2.51 -5.04 -22.03
N PRO A 41 3.25 -6.12 -22.36
CA PRO A 41 2.80 -7.48 -22.07
C PRO A 41 2.49 -7.68 -20.59
N VAL A 42 1.36 -8.30 -20.33
CA VAL A 42 1.01 -8.85 -19.01
C VAL A 42 1.82 -10.11 -18.72
N GLY A 43 1.87 -10.51 -17.46
CA GLY A 43 2.49 -11.78 -17.06
C GLY A 43 2.92 -11.78 -15.60
N PRO A 44 3.58 -12.87 -15.16
CA PRO A 44 4.00 -13.01 -13.78
C PRO A 44 4.95 -11.87 -13.39
N LEU A 45 4.74 -11.34 -12.19
CA LEU A 45 5.61 -10.32 -11.60
C LEU A 45 6.89 -10.99 -11.08
N ARG A 46 8.06 -10.43 -11.43
CA ARG A 46 9.34 -10.89 -10.88
C ARG A 46 9.35 -10.81 -9.36
N GLU A 47 9.89 -11.84 -8.71
CA GLU A 47 9.90 -11.92 -7.23
C GLU A 47 10.67 -10.76 -6.59
N SER A 48 11.76 -10.31 -7.22
CA SER A 48 12.52 -9.15 -6.76
C SER A 48 11.70 -7.86 -6.79
N ALA A 49 10.85 -7.66 -7.80
CA ALA A 49 9.95 -6.51 -7.89
C ALA A 49 8.81 -6.62 -6.86
N ALA A 50 8.24 -7.83 -6.67
CA ALA A 50 7.23 -8.08 -5.64
C ALA A 50 7.77 -7.76 -4.23
N GLU A 51 9.02 -8.12 -3.94
CA GLU A 51 9.67 -7.82 -2.67
C GLU A 51 9.90 -6.31 -2.48
N VAL A 52 10.32 -5.58 -3.51
CA VAL A 52 10.45 -4.11 -3.44
C VAL A 52 9.09 -3.44 -3.19
N LEU A 53 8.02 -3.91 -3.82
CA LEU A 53 6.67 -3.42 -3.57
C LEU A 53 6.20 -3.74 -2.14
N ARG A 54 6.49 -4.94 -1.63
CA ARG A 54 6.20 -5.32 -0.24
C ARG A 54 6.91 -4.39 0.75
N LEU A 55 8.21 -4.16 0.57
CA LEU A 55 8.97 -3.22 1.40
C LEU A 55 8.44 -1.79 1.29
N THR A 56 7.94 -1.40 0.11
CA THR A 56 7.29 -0.10 -0.10
C THR A 56 6.00 0.01 0.70
N VAL A 57 5.14 -1.02 0.70
CA VAL A 57 3.92 -1.07 1.53
C VAL A 57 4.26 -0.91 3.01
N VAL A 58 5.21 -1.70 3.52
CA VAL A 58 5.64 -1.65 4.93
C VAL A 58 6.09 -0.24 5.31
N ALA A 59 6.95 0.36 4.49
CA ALA A 59 7.50 1.68 4.78
C ALA A 59 6.49 2.82 4.61
N LEU A 60 5.50 2.69 3.72
CA LEU A 60 4.48 3.72 3.49
C LEU A 60 3.41 3.74 4.58
N LEU A 61 3.01 2.57 5.05
CA LEU A 61 1.87 2.43 5.96
C LEU A 61 2.27 2.43 7.44
N ASP A 62 3.55 2.16 7.77
CA ASP A 62 4.14 2.25 9.12
C ASP A 62 3.30 1.53 10.21
N ALA A 63 2.41 0.63 9.79
CA ALA A 63 1.39 -0.03 10.56
C ALA A 63 1.55 -1.55 10.40
N ARG A 64 1.03 -2.30 11.37
CA ARG A 64 0.96 -3.77 11.31
C ARG A 64 -0.11 -4.19 10.29
N VAL A 65 0.14 -3.92 9.02
CA VAL A 65 -0.71 -4.32 7.90
C VAL A 65 -0.32 -5.71 7.42
N GLU A 66 -1.30 -6.47 6.98
CA GLU A 66 -1.05 -7.78 6.38
C GLU A 66 -0.54 -7.58 4.94
N THR A 67 0.78 -7.62 4.74
CA THR A 67 1.36 -7.32 3.41
C THR A 67 0.99 -8.32 2.31
N GLY A 68 0.48 -9.51 2.67
CA GLY A 68 0.17 -10.59 1.74
C GLY A 68 -0.85 -10.19 0.67
N HIS A 69 -1.94 -9.54 1.07
CA HIS A 69 -2.99 -9.16 0.13
C HIS A 69 -2.55 -8.03 -0.82
N TYR A 70 -1.63 -7.15 -0.41
CA TYR A 70 -1.02 -6.15 -1.29
C TYR A 70 -0.19 -6.80 -2.39
N VAL A 71 0.68 -7.74 -2.00
CA VAL A 71 1.52 -8.49 -2.96
C VAL A 71 0.64 -9.30 -3.92
N ALA A 72 -0.42 -9.93 -3.42
CA ALA A 72 -1.40 -10.63 -4.25
C ALA A 72 -2.08 -9.69 -5.26
N ARG A 73 -2.50 -8.49 -4.84
CA ARG A 73 -3.06 -7.47 -5.74
C ARG A 73 -2.07 -7.04 -6.81
N PHE A 74 -0.80 -6.81 -6.46
CA PHE A 74 0.23 -6.44 -7.44
C PHE A 74 0.48 -7.55 -8.46
N ARG A 75 0.55 -8.81 -8.02
CA ARG A 75 0.68 -9.97 -8.91
C ARG A 75 -0.53 -10.09 -9.85
N TRP A 76 -1.74 -10.03 -9.31
CA TRP A 76 -2.95 -10.06 -10.12
C TRP A 76 -2.96 -8.94 -11.16
N ARG A 77 -2.61 -7.70 -10.78
CA ARG A 77 -2.53 -6.58 -11.73
C ARG A 77 -1.46 -6.81 -12.80
N ALA A 78 -0.28 -7.34 -12.44
CA ALA A 78 0.76 -7.64 -13.42
C ALA A 78 0.29 -8.66 -14.48
N GLU A 79 -0.55 -9.62 -14.07
CA GLU A 79 -1.08 -10.69 -14.92
C GLU A 79 -2.30 -10.26 -15.75
N HIS A 80 -3.08 -9.27 -15.29
CA HIS A 80 -4.38 -8.94 -15.90
C HIS A 80 -4.50 -7.50 -16.41
N VAL A 81 -3.58 -6.60 -16.04
CA VAL A 81 -3.61 -5.18 -16.43
C VAL A 81 -2.42 -4.84 -17.31
N SER A 82 -2.69 -4.48 -18.56
CA SER A 82 -1.67 -4.06 -19.52
C SER A 82 -0.78 -2.95 -18.95
N GLY A 83 0.54 -3.11 -19.09
CA GLY A 83 1.52 -2.15 -18.58
C GLY A 83 1.85 -2.24 -17.09
N ALA A 84 1.04 -2.92 -16.25
CA ALA A 84 1.25 -2.96 -14.80
C ALA A 84 2.54 -3.70 -14.41
N ARG A 85 2.83 -4.83 -15.05
CA ARG A 85 4.10 -5.56 -14.84
C ARG A 85 5.30 -4.67 -15.11
N ALA A 86 5.32 -4.04 -16.29
CA ALA A 86 6.41 -3.16 -16.71
C ALA A 86 6.58 -1.95 -15.77
N LEU A 87 5.47 -1.38 -15.28
CA LEU A 87 5.46 -0.33 -14.27
C LEU A 87 6.20 -0.76 -13.00
N TYR A 88 5.80 -1.87 -12.39
CA TYR A 88 6.37 -2.35 -11.14
C TYR A 88 7.85 -2.70 -11.26
N GLU A 89 8.24 -3.31 -12.38
CA GLU A 89 9.63 -3.64 -12.66
C GLU A 89 10.50 -2.41 -12.96
N ARG A 90 9.92 -1.35 -13.53
CA ARG A 90 10.63 -0.06 -13.68
C ARG A 90 10.77 0.64 -12.34
N PHE A 91 9.75 0.56 -11.49
CA PHE A 91 9.80 1.07 -10.13
C PHE A 91 10.91 0.38 -9.32
N GLU A 92 11.00 -0.95 -9.34
CA GLU A 92 12.09 -1.73 -8.74
C GLU A 92 13.47 -1.18 -9.17
N ARG A 93 13.71 -1.11 -10.47
CA ARG A 93 14.98 -0.61 -11.02
C ARG A 93 15.28 0.83 -10.62
N ALA A 94 14.26 1.67 -10.53
CA ALA A 94 14.41 3.06 -10.11
C ALA A 94 14.80 3.17 -8.63
N MET A 95 14.17 2.37 -7.76
CA MET A 95 14.52 2.31 -6.34
C MET A 95 15.92 1.76 -6.12
N ASP A 96 16.34 0.74 -6.87
CA ASP A 96 17.70 0.21 -6.81
C ASP A 96 18.75 1.24 -7.25
N ARG A 97 18.48 2.01 -8.31
CA ARG A 97 19.36 3.13 -8.71
C ARG A 97 19.48 4.18 -7.59
N ALA A 98 18.35 4.56 -7.00
CA ALA A 98 18.32 5.54 -5.91
C ALA A 98 19.05 5.03 -4.66
N ALA A 99 18.95 3.74 -4.35
CA ALA A 99 19.68 3.11 -3.25
C ALA A 99 21.19 3.09 -3.50
N ARG A 100 21.63 2.78 -4.72
CA ARG A 100 23.06 2.85 -5.11
C ARG A 100 23.61 4.26 -5.03
N ALA A 101 22.84 5.25 -5.47
CA ALA A 101 23.22 6.66 -5.31
C ALA A 101 23.35 7.08 -3.83
N ALA A 102 22.68 6.37 -2.92
CA ALA A 102 22.79 6.56 -1.47
C ALA A 102 23.85 5.68 -0.79
N GLY A 103 24.67 4.95 -1.55
CA GLY A 103 25.75 4.10 -1.05
C GLY A 103 25.31 2.68 -0.64
N GLU A 104 24.11 2.24 -1.01
CA GLU A 104 23.60 0.90 -0.69
C GLU A 104 23.64 -0.01 -1.95
N THR A 105 23.79 -1.32 -1.80
CA THR A 105 23.87 -2.25 -2.96
C THR A 105 22.58 -2.31 -3.78
N SER A 106 21.43 -2.30 -3.11
CA SER A 106 20.09 -2.34 -3.70
C SER A 106 19.07 -1.79 -2.70
N PHE A 107 17.86 -1.47 -3.16
CA PHE A 107 16.79 -1.01 -2.26
C PHE A 107 16.39 -2.08 -1.24
N ARG A 108 16.44 -3.36 -1.63
CA ARG A 108 16.14 -4.50 -0.74
C ARG A 108 17.18 -4.66 0.36
N ALA A 109 18.46 -4.52 0.00
CA ALA A 109 19.58 -4.62 0.93
C ALA A 109 19.80 -3.35 1.77
N ALA A 110 19.23 -2.21 1.36
CA ALA A 110 19.41 -0.95 2.05
C ALA A 110 18.94 -1.02 3.50
N ARG A 111 19.59 -0.26 4.38
CA ARG A 111 19.13 -0.10 5.76
C ARG A 111 17.69 0.45 5.83
N PRO A 112 16.89 0.09 6.84
CA PRO A 112 15.50 0.55 6.98
C PRO A 112 15.36 2.09 6.91
N GLU A 113 16.29 2.83 7.50
CA GLU A 113 16.32 4.29 7.51
C GLU A 113 16.55 4.85 6.11
N THR A 114 17.45 4.22 5.34
CA THR A 114 17.68 4.59 3.94
C THR A 114 16.44 4.30 3.08
N ARG A 115 15.78 3.15 3.26
CA ARG A 115 14.53 2.83 2.56
C ARG A 115 13.44 3.87 2.82
N ARG A 116 13.22 4.21 4.10
CA ARG A 116 12.23 5.22 4.51
C ARG A 116 12.52 6.58 3.87
N ARG A 117 13.77 7.04 3.96
CA ARG A 117 14.22 8.30 3.37
C ARG A 117 14.05 8.36 1.84
N LEU A 118 14.36 7.26 1.14
CA LEU A 118 14.16 7.17 -0.31
C LEU A 118 12.67 7.26 -0.68
N LEU A 119 11.81 6.56 0.06
CA LEU A 119 10.36 6.59 -0.17
C LEU A 119 9.71 7.93 0.24
N GLU A 120 10.20 8.58 1.30
CA GLU A 120 9.76 9.92 1.68
C GLU A 120 10.13 10.96 0.61
N ALA A 121 11.34 10.89 0.06
CA ALA A 121 11.76 11.75 -1.04
C ALA A 121 10.87 11.58 -2.28
N VAL A 122 10.32 10.38 -2.45
CA VAL A 122 9.38 10.03 -3.52
C VAL A 122 7.93 10.48 -3.22
N ARG A 123 7.49 10.51 -1.94
CA ARG A 123 6.17 11.05 -1.53
C ARG A 123 6.09 12.58 -1.61
N LEU A 124 7.17 13.29 -1.24
CA LEU A 124 7.18 14.73 -0.96
C LEU A 124 7.30 15.63 -2.21
N GLU A 125 6.57 15.30 -3.28
CA GLU A 125 6.53 16.13 -4.49
C GLU A 125 5.86 17.51 -4.29
N GLY A 126 5.26 17.75 -3.12
CA GLY A 126 4.73 19.07 -2.74
C GLY A 126 5.79 20.11 -2.36
N GLY A 127 7.05 19.72 -2.10
CA GLY A 127 8.07 20.65 -1.60
C GLY A 127 9.54 20.26 -1.84
N ALA A 128 9.82 19.23 -2.65
CA ALA A 128 11.19 18.80 -2.90
C ALA A 128 11.99 19.86 -3.69
N THR A 129 13.08 20.36 -3.10
CA THR A 129 14.08 21.25 -3.73
C THR A 129 14.67 20.62 -4.99
N ARG A 130 15.11 21.46 -5.97
CA ARG A 130 15.70 21.01 -7.27
C ARG A 130 16.74 19.89 -7.10
N VAL A 131 17.54 19.94 -6.03
CA VAL A 131 18.60 18.97 -5.72
C VAL A 131 18.05 17.56 -5.39
N ARG A 132 16.87 17.44 -4.77
CA ARG A 132 16.23 16.13 -4.55
C ARG A 132 15.63 15.57 -5.83
N ARG A 133 15.15 16.43 -6.74
CA ARG A 133 14.69 16.03 -8.08
C ARG A 133 15.81 15.55 -9.00
N THR A 134 17.06 15.96 -8.76
CA THR A 134 18.21 15.45 -9.53
C THR A 134 18.68 14.09 -9.07
N LEU A 135 18.45 13.73 -7.79
CA LEU A 135 18.78 12.41 -7.24
C LEU A 135 17.76 11.33 -7.58
N LEU A 136 16.50 11.70 -7.77
CA LEU A 136 15.43 10.80 -8.18
C LEU A 136 15.07 11.06 -9.64
N ASP A 137 15.31 10.05 -10.47
CA ASP A 137 14.92 10.04 -11.88
C ASP A 137 13.44 10.44 -12.03
N ARG A 138 13.10 11.27 -13.02
CA ARG A 138 11.69 11.70 -13.28
C ARG A 138 10.74 10.51 -13.37
N ASP A 139 11.27 9.42 -13.89
CA ASP A 139 10.64 8.12 -13.99
C ASP A 139 10.31 7.52 -12.60
N ALA A 140 11.24 7.57 -11.64
CA ALA A 140 11.03 7.07 -10.28
C ALA A 140 9.83 7.74 -9.60
N LEU A 141 9.75 9.07 -9.72
CA LEU A 141 8.66 9.87 -9.18
C LEU A 141 7.33 9.54 -9.87
N ARG A 142 7.33 9.39 -11.21
CA ARG A 142 6.13 9.01 -11.96
C ARG A 142 5.61 7.63 -11.53
N PHE A 143 6.48 6.63 -11.40
CA PHE A 143 6.06 5.28 -11.04
C PHE A 143 5.60 5.19 -9.59
N ALA A 144 6.25 5.92 -8.71
CA ALA A 144 5.86 5.93 -7.34
C ALA A 144 4.48 6.50 -7.09
N ARG A 145 4.02 7.48 -7.88
CA ARG A 145 2.63 7.94 -7.80
C ARG A 145 1.65 6.79 -8.10
N TRP A 146 1.91 6.01 -9.15
CA TRP A 146 1.07 4.86 -9.50
C TRP A 146 1.11 3.76 -8.45
N VAL A 147 2.32 3.38 -7.99
CA VAL A 147 2.48 2.36 -6.96
C VAL A 147 1.85 2.82 -5.64
N THR A 148 2.08 4.05 -5.22
CA THR A 148 1.53 4.62 -3.98
C THR A 148 0.01 4.69 -4.05
N ARG A 149 -0.56 5.07 -5.21
CA ARG A 149 -2.00 5.02 -5.44
C ARG A 149 -2.52 3.59 -5.27
N ASP A 150 -1.92 2.61 -5.93
CA ASP A 150 -2.35 1.20 -5.83
C ASP A 150 -2.24 0.67 -4.38
N VAL A 151 -1.21 1.09 -3.63
CA VAL A 151 -1.08 0.78 -2.19
C VAL A 151 -2.24 1.37 -1.40
N PHE A 152 -2.55 2.65 -1.58
CA PHE A 152 -3.61 3.30 -0.80
C PHE A 152 -5.01 2.86 -1.21
N GLU A 153 -5.26 2.57 -2.49
CA GLU A 153 -6.50 1.95 -2.95
C GLU A 153 -6.69 0.57 -2.29
N CYS A 154 -5.62 -0.24 -2.23
CA CYS A 154 -5.68 -1.53 -1.53
C CYS A 154 -5.95 -1.34 -0.03
N PHE A 155 -5.22 -0.44 0.63
CA PHE A 155 -5.41 -0.12 2.04
C PHE A 155 -6.85 0.34 2.34
N ALA A 156 -7.42 1.21 1.52
CA ALA A 156 -8.79 1.68 1.67
C ALA A 156 -9.82 0.54 1.52
N ALA A 157 -9.53 -0.44 0.67
CA ALA A 157 -10.38 -1.61 0.47
C ALA A 157 -10.22 -2.68 1.58
N THR A 158 -9.08 -2.74 2.27
CA THR A 158 -8.76 -3.78 3.25
C THR A 158 -8.55 -3.21 4.66
N ASP A 159 -7.31 -2.88 5.02
CA ASP A 159 -6.88 -2.58 6.38
C ASP A 159 -7.54 -1.32 6.97
N ALA A 160 -8.03 -0.39 6.14
CA ALA A 160 -8.75 0.79 6.61
C ALA A 160 -10.00 0.44 7.42
N TRP A 161 -10.69 -0.65 7.09
CA TRP A 161 -11.86 -1.14 7.84
C TRP A 161 -11.46 -1.68 9.20
N VAL A 162 -10.43 -2.54 9.23
CA VAL A 162 -9.91 -3.13 10.47
C VAL A 162 -9.45 -2.03 11.42
N LEU A 163 -8.73 -1.05 10.88
CA LEU A 163 -8.28 0.11 11.61
C LEU A 163 -9.42 1.00 12.12
N ALA A 164 -10.52 1.13 11.37
CA ALA A 164 -11.73 1.83 11.82
C ALA A 164 -12.52 1.07 12.91
N GLY A 165 -12.09 -0.14 13.28
CA GLY A 165 -12.67 -0.94 14.35
C GLY A 165 -13.65 -2.01 13.89
N TYR A 166 -13.68 -2.32 12.58
CA TYR A 166 -14.42 -3.49 12.08
C TYR A 166 -13.61 -4.76 12.29
N ASP A 167 -14.25 -5.88 12.62
CA ASP A 167 -13.56 -7.16 12.81
C ASP A 167 -12.94 -7.71 11.51
N ALA A 168 -13.51 -7.35 10.35
CA ALA A 168 -13.05 -7.76 9.03
C ALA A 168 -13.50 -6.78 7.95
N TRP A 169 -12.75 -6.72 6.82
CA TRP A 169 -13.11 -5.91 5.65
C TRP A 169 -14.14 -6.61 4.74
N PRO A 170 -14.87 -5.88 3.86
CA PRO A 170 -15.91 -6.45 3.01
C PRO A 170 -15.38 -7.54 2.05
N GLY A 171 -15.75 -8.79 2.28
CA GLY A 171 -15.31 -9.95 1.48
C GLY A 171 -14.42 -10.94 2.23
N MET A 172 -13.93 -10.59 3.43
CA MET A 172 -13.38 -11.60 4.34
C MET A 172 -14.51 -12.47 4.91
N PRO A 173 -14.26 -13.77 5.16
CA PRO A 173 -15.16 -14.59 5.96
C PRO A 173 -15.35 -13.91 7.32
N ARG A 174 -16.53 -13.35 7.56
CA ARG A 174 -16.87 -12.90 8.91
C ARG A 174 -16.92 -14.16 9.75
N ALA A 175 -16.21 -14.17 10.87
CA ALA A 175 -16.50 -15.15 11.91
C ALA A 175 -17.96 -14.91 12.29
N ILE A 176 -18.87 -15.68 11.71
CA ILE A 176 -20.22 -15.82 12.24
C ILE A 176 -19.94 -16.35 13.62
N ALA A 177 -20.00 -15.46 14.62
CA ALA A 177 -19.85 -15.84 16.01
C ALA A 177 -20.73 -17.07 16.16
N ARG A 178 -20.11 -18.22 16.44
CA ARG A 178 -20.85 -19.44 16.77
C ARG A 178 -21.74 -19.00 17.90
N VAL A 179 -23.02 -18.76 17.61
CA VAL A 179 -24.04 -18.65 18.63
C VAL A 179 -23.99 -20.03 19.26
N ALA A 180 -23.22 -20.13 20.35
CA ALA A 180 -23.23 -21.32 21.18
C ALA A 180 -24.69 -21.46 21.55
N LYS A 181 -25.35 -22.43 20.91
CA LYS A 181 -26.71 -22.81 21.24
C LYS A 181 -26.66 -23.08 22.74
N PRO A 182 -27.37 -22.32 23.59
CA PRO A 182 -27.29 -22.55 25.02
C PRO A 182 -27.63 -24.01 25.25
N ALA A 183 -26.73 -24.74 25.91
CA ALA A 183 -26.98 -26.12 26.27
C ALA A 183 -28.33 -26.14 27.00
N LYS A 184 -29.28 -26.93 26.46
CA LYS A 184 -30.56 -27.16 27.11
C LYS A 184 -30.23 -27.67 28.51
N PRO A 185 -30.65 -27.00 29.60
CA PRO A 185 -30.44 -27.56 30.93
C PRO A 185 -31.18 -28.90 30.96
N ASP A 186 -30.42 -29.96 31.20
CA ASP A 186 -30.98 -31.27 31.49
C ASP A 186 -31.93 -31.10 32.68
N GLY A 187 -33.22 -31.34 32.41
CA GLY A 187 -34.26 -31.23 33.42
C GLY A 187 -33.96 -32.15 34.62
N PRO A 188 -34.44 -31.81 35.82
CA PRO A 188 -34.15 -32.59 37.01
C PRO A 188 -34.70 -34.00 36.83
N GLY A 189 -33.82 -34.98 37.07
CA GLY A 189 -34.17 -36.39 37.13
C GLY A 189 -35.35 -36.59 38.09
N GLY A 190 -36.49 -37.00 37.52
CA GLY A 190 -37.60 -37.52 38.28
C GLY A 190 -37.17 -38.84 38.92
N ALA A 191 -37.07 -38.81 40.24
CA ALA A 191 -37.04 -40.00 41.07
C ALA A 191 -38.36 -40.76 40.91
N SER A 192 -38.27 -42.06 40.61
CA SER A 192 -39.23 -43.11 41.01
C SER A 192 -38.53 -44.45 40.86
#